data_AF-E3RP15-F1
#
_entry.id   AF-E3RP15-F1
#
_cell.length_a   1.000
_cell.length_b   1.000
_cell.length_c   1.000
_cell.angle_alpha   90.00
_cell.angle_beta   90.00
_cell.angle_gamma   90.00
#
_symmetry.space_group_name_H-M   'P 1'
#
loop_
_entity.id
_entity.type
_entity.pdbx_description
1 polymer ?
#
loop_
_entity_poly.entity_id
_entity_poly.type
_entity_poly.pdbx_seq_one_letter_code
_entity_poly.pdbx_strand_id
1 'polypeptide(L)'
;MGYIYANSPQGLYQNLLEMTCEAYVEMNNMKKATAYCTEALTLNPNSLHGLLHKAQGQLEADDFEECIRTLDAAKEHHQQHQKLNEMYQKAQTLLKRSKTKDYYKVLGVTRDADERAIKKAYRKLTKLYHPDKASANNMTPEDAQKKMAAVNEAYEVLSDPELKERFDRGDDPNNSQQQQGNPFQGSPFGGQQFMFKQGGFPGGNFKFHQGGFPGGGFPF
;
A
#
# COMPACT_ATOMS: atom_id res chain seq x y z
N MET A 1 9.52 35.71 26.55
CA MET A 1 10.51 34.71 26.10
C MET A 1 11.68 34.80 27.05
N GLY A 2 12.06 33.69 27.71
CA GLY A 2 13.25 33.68 28.57
C GLY A 2 14.50 33.73 27.70
N TYR A 3 15.44 34.61 28.03
CA TYR A 3 16.74 34.72 27.36
C TYR A 3 17.75 33.85 28.11
N ILE A 4 18.49 32.99 27.41
CA ILE A 4 19.49 32.13 28.03
C ILE A 4 20.88 32.64 27.64
N TYR A 5 21.76 32.79 28.65
CA TYR A 5 23.05 33.45 28.51
C TYR A 5 24.07 32.53 27.82
N ALA A 6 24.82 33.07 26.85
CA ALA A 6 25.81 32.32 26.05
C ALA A 6 26.96 31.70 26.88
N ASN A 7 27.20 32.19 28.09
CA ASN A 7 28.24 31.71 29.02
C ASN A 7 27.70 30.76 30.11
N SER A 8 26.45 30.30 30.01
CA SER A 8 25.94 29.28 30.91
C SER A 8 26.80 28.00 30.74
N PRO A 9 27.10 27.24 31.82
CA PRO A 9 27.78 25.96 31.68
C PRO A 9 27.03 25.14 30.63
N GLN A 10 27.74 24.67 29.59
CA GLN A 10 27.11 24.06 28.40
C GLN A 10 26.06 23.00 28.77
N GLY A 11 26.29 22.25 29.85
CA GLY A 11 25.33 21.26 30.38
C GLY A 11 24.04 21.85 30.96
N LEU A 12 24.05 23.01 31.63
CA LEU A 12 22.81 23.63 32.15
C LEU A 12 21.92 24.14 31.02
N TYR A 13 22.52 24.70 29.97
CA TYR A 13 21.78 25.16 28.80
C TYR A 13 21.14 23.98 28.05
N GLN A 14 21.94 22.94 27.80
CA GLN A 14 21.48 21.71 27.16
C GLN A 14 20.32 21.08 27.93
N ASN A 15 20.46 20.90 29.25
CA ASN A 15 19.40 20.32 30.09
C ASN A 15 18.11 21.14 30.05
N LEU A 16 18.22 22.47 30.09
CA LEU A 16 17.06 23.35 30.01
C LEU A 16 16.35 23.20 28.66
N LEU A 17 17.09 23.16 27.56
CA LEU A 17 16.55 22.94 26.22
C LEU A 17 15.85 21.59 26.10
N GLU A 18 16.49 20.52 26.57
CA GLU A 18 15.91 19.16 26.58
C GLU A 18 14.60 19.12 27.37
N MET A 19 14.57 19.66 28.60
CA MET A 19 13.35 19.74 29.42
C MET A 19 12.25 20.59 28.76
N THR A 20 12.59 21.71 28.11
CA THR A 20 11.59 22.52 27.40
C THR A 20 11.05 21.82 26.16
N CYS A 21 11.90 21.10 25.40
CA CYS A 21 11.46 20.29 24.28
C CYS A 21 10.50 19.19 24.74
N GLU A 22 10.87 18.45 25.79
CA GLU A 22 10.03 17.44 26.44
C GLU A 22 8.66 18.00 26.81
N ALA A 23 8.61 19.08 27.59
CA ALA A 23 7.35 19.68 28.02
C ALA A 23 6.43 20.05 26.85
N TYR A 24 6.96 20.67 25.78
CA TYR A 24 6.12 21.02 24.63
C TYR A 24 5.70 19.80 23.78
N VAL A 25 6.55 18.77 23.68
CA VAL A 25 6.23 17.52 22.97
C VAL A 25 5.14 16.75 23.72
N GLU A 26 5.19 16.69 25.04
CA GLU A 26 4.15 16.08 25.87
C GLU A 26 2.82 16.85 25.82
N MET A 27 2.90 18.18 25.77
CA MET A 27 1.72 19.05 25.56
C MET A 27 1.18 19.00 24.11
N ASN A 28 1.77 18.20 23.23
CA ASN A 28 1.44 18.12 21.81
C ASN A 28 1.50 19.48 21.08
N ASN A 29 2.32 20.42 21.57
CA ASN A 29 2.46 21.77 21.03
C ASN A 29 3.67 21.85 20.09
N MET A 30 3.58 21.18 18.95
CA MET A 30 4.68 21.01 18.01
C MET A 30 5.24 22.34 17.48
N LYS A 31 4.37 23.34 17.28
CA LYS A 31 4.78 24.67 16.78
C LYS A 31 5.76 25.37 17.71
N LYS A 32 5.52 25.31 19.03
CA LYS A 32 6.43 25.90 20.03
C LYS A 32 7.63 24.98 20.29
N ALA A 33 7.41 23.67 20.25
CA ALA A 33 8.47 22.68 20.42
C ALA A 33 9.59 22.83 19.39
N THR A 34 9.27 23.18 18.14
CA THR A 34 10.24 23.22 17.03
C THR A 34 11.52 23.97 17.37
N ALA A 35 11.42 25.22 17.85
CA ALA A 35 12.60 26.03 18.13
C ALA A 35 13.54 25.36 19.15
N TYR A 36 12.97 24.82 20.23
CA TYR A 36 13.72 24.19 21.32
C TYR A 36 14.24 22.80 20.94
N CYS A 37 13.42 21.99 20.28
CA CYS A 37 13.79 20.62 19.89
C CYS A 37 14.85 20.60 18.78
N THR A 38 14.79 21.53 17.81
CA THR A 38 15.84 21.63 16.80
C THR A 38 17.17 22.03 17.41
N GLU A 39 17.15 22.96 18.37
CA GLU A 39 18.37 23.39 19.07
C GLU A 39 18.89 22.31 20.03
N ALA A 40 17.99 21.58 20.70
CA ALA A 40 18.37 20.42 21.50
C ALA A 40 19.07 19.35 20.65
N LEU A 41 18.64 19.13 19.40
CA LEU A 41 19.27 18.20 18.48
C LEU A 41 20.65 18.65 17.97
N THR A 42 20.93 19.96 17.88
CA THR A 42 22.26 20.44 17.49
C THR A 42 23.28 20.22 18.62
N LEU A 43 22.84 20.33 19.87
CA LEU A 43 23.67 20.10 21.05
C LEU A 43 23.79 18.61 21.39
N ASN A 44 22.69 17.88 21.29
CA ASN A 44 22.59 16.45 21.55
C ASN A 44 21.82 15.75 20.41
N PRO A 45 22.54 15.21 19.42
CA PRO A 45 21.93 14.50 18.28
C PRO A 45 21.06 13.31 18.71
N ASN A 46 21.33 12.76 19.89
CA ASN A 46 20.65 11.61 20.45
C ASN A 46 19.58 12.01 21.47
N SER A 47 19.05 13.24 21.45
CA SER A 47 17.95 13.62 22.34
C SER A 47 16.65 12.88 21.96
N LEU A 48 16.07 12.13 22.89
CA LEU A 48 14.83 11.36 22.65
C LEU A 48 13.68 12.26 22.17
N HIS A 49 13.40 13.33 22.91
CA HIS A 49 12.29 14.24 22.62
C HIS A 49 12.54 15.06 21.35
N GLY A 50 13.79 15.42 21.08
CA GLY A 50 14.19 16.04 19.82
C GLY A 50 13.92 15.12 18.62
N LEU A 51 14.33 13.86 18.70
CA LEU A 51 14.11 12.87 17.65
C LEU A 51 12.62 12.56 17.47
N LEU A 52 11.84 12.47 18.55
CA LEU A 52 10.38 12.31 18.50
C LEU A 52 9.69 13.49 17.80
N HIS A 53 10.07 14.73 18.14
CA HIS A 53 9.56 15.94 17.48
C HIS A 53 9.88 15.93 15.98
N LYS A 54 11.14 15.63 15.63
CA LYS A 54 11.57 15.51 14.23
C LYS A 54 10.78 14.44 13.48
N ALA A 55 10.66 13.25 14.05
CA ALA A 55 9.91 12.15 13.45
C ALA A 55 8.42 12.51 13.26
N GLN A 56 7.82 13.26 14.19
CA GLN A 56 6.45 13.74 14.07
C GLN A 56 6.29 14.74 12.93
N GLY A 57 7.22 15.69 12.78
CA GLY A 57 7.23 16.60 11.64
C GLY A 57 7.36 15.86 10.30
N GLN A 58 8.21 14.82 10.24
CA GLN A 58 8.36 13.97 9.05
C GLN A 58 7.10 13.15 8.73
N LEU A 59 6.36 12.69 9.75
CA LEU A 59 5.05 12.06 9.55
C LEU A 59 4.02 13.03 8.96
N GLU A 60 3.99 14.28 9.42
CA GLU A 60 3.07 15.31 8.92
C GLU A 60 3.44 15.76 7.50
N ALA A 61 4.71 15.63 7.11
CA ALA A 61 5.20 15.93 5.77
C ALA A 61 5.08 14.75 4.77
N ASP A 62 4.53 13.61 5.19
CA ASP A 62 4.48 12.34 4.42
C ASP A 62 5.87 11.76 4.04
N ASP A 63 6.94 12.22 4.68
CA ASP A 63 8.33 11.75 4.48
C ASP A 63 8.60 10.49 5.31
N PHE A 64 7.85 9.41 5.03
CA PHE A 64 7.85 8.21 5.87
C PHE A 64 9.21 7.47 5.92
N GLU A 65 10.01 7.54 4.85
CA GLU A 65 11.33 6.89 4.82
C GLU A 65 12.31 7.57 5.76
N GLU A 66 12.34 8.91 5.76
CA GLU A 66 13.17 9.66 6.69
C GLU A 66 12.68 9.52 8.13
N CYS A 67 11.36 9.50 8.34
CA CYS A 67 10.75 9.26 9.64
C CYS A 67 11.27 7.94 10.25
N ILE A 68 11.25 6.85 9.48
CA ILE A 68 11.74 5.53 9.93
C ILE A 68 13.22 5.59 10.31
N ARG A 69 14.07 6.24 9.50
CA ARG A 69 15.49 6.42 9.82
C ARG A 69 15.70 7.19 11.12
N THR A 70 14.95 8.27 11.33
CA THR A 70 15.01 9.05 12.58
C THR A 70 14.60 8.20 13.78
N LEU A 71 13.54 7.39 13.64
CA LEU A 71 13.05 6.51 14.71
C LEU A 71 13.99 5.33 15.01
N ASP A 72 14.68 4.79 14.00
CA ASP A 72 15.71 3.76 14.20
C ASP A 72 16.92 4.31 14.97
N ALA A 73 17.41 5.49 14.60
CA ALA A 73 18.46 6.19 15.36
C ALA A 73 18.03 6.44 16.82
N ALA A 74 16.76 6.79 17.05
CA ALA A 74 16.23 6.97 18.39
C ALA A 74 16.21 5.66 19.20
N LYS A 75 15.89 4.53 18.57
CA LYS A 75 15.84 3.20 19.22
C LYS A 75 17.20 2.68 19.64
N GLU A 76 18.26 3.01 18.89
CA GLU A 76 19.63 2.61 19.21
C GLU A 76 20.09 3.20 20.56
N HIS A 77 19.66 4.43 20.86
CA HIS A 77 20.06 5.17 22.06
C HIS A 77 19.04 5.14 23.20
N HIS A 78 17.74 4.93 22.90
CA HIS A 78 16.64 4.97 23.88
C HIS A 78 15.81 3.70 23.81
N GLN A 79 16.38 2.59 24.29
CA GLN A 79 15.67 1.31 24.32
C GLN A 79 14.42 1.41 25.22
N GLN A 80 13.29 0.90 24.70
CA GLN A 80 12.00 0.71 25.41
C GLN A 80 11.09 1.94 25.65
N HIS A 81 11.08 2.93 24.75
CA HIS A 81 10.02 3.96 24.80
C HIS A 81 8.76 3.53 24.01
N GLN A 82 7.61 3.44 24.67
CA GLN A 82 6.34 3.02 24.03
C GLN A 82 5.98 3.88 22.81
N LYS A 83 6.13 5.21 22.93
CA LYS A 83 5.82 6.17 21.86
C LYS A 83 6.70 5.98 20.61
N LEU A 84 7.96 5.57 20.79
CA LEU A 84 8.86 5.28 19.65
C LEU A 84 8.37 4.07 18.86
N ASN A 85 7.97 3.00 19.56
CA ASN A 85 7.47 1.80 18.92
C ASN A 85 6.13 2.06 18.20
N GLU A 86 5.22 2.81 18.82
CA GLU A 86 3.95 3.21 18.21
C GLU A 86 4.17 4.03 16.93
N MET A 87 5.00 5.09 17.00
CA MET A 87 5.32 5.91 15.85
C MET A 87 6.01 5.12 14.74
N TYR A 88 6.87 4.18 15.11
CA TYR A 88 7.58 3.35 14.14
C TYR A 88 6.63 2.42 13.37
N GLN A 89 5.73 1.74 14.08
CA GLN A 89 4.71 0.90 13.45
C GLN A 89 3.79 1.75 12.55
N LYS A 90 3.38 2.92 13.03
CA LYS A 90 2.57 3.86 12.24
C LYS A 90 3.31 4.30 10.97
N ALA A 91 4.57 4.71 11.07
CA ALA A 91 5.40 5.11 9.93
C ALA A 91 5.57 3.97 8.93
N GLN A 92 5.83 2.74 9.39
CA GLN A 92 5.92 1.57 8.51
C GLN A 92 4.60 1.28 7.77
N THR A 93 3.46 1.32 8.47
CA THR A 93 2.15 1.11 7.85
C THR A 93 1.86 2.18 6.82
N LEU A 94 2.17 3.45 7.11
CA LEU A 94 1.98 4.56 6.17
C LEU A 94 2.93 4.47 4.96
N LEU A 95 4.20 4.10 5.17
CA LEU A 95 5.15 3.86 4.08
C LEU A 95 4.70 2.71 3.18
N LYS A 96 4.24 1.60 3.76
CA LYS A 96 3.68 0.49 2.98
C LYS A 96 2.49 0.99 2.19
N ARG A 97 1.57 1.71 2.83
CA ARG A 97 0.37 2.24 2.19
C ARG A 97 0.68 3.23 1.06
N SER A 98 1.71 4.07 1.20
CA SER A 98 2.10 5.01 0.14
C SER A 98 2.73 4.31 -1.06
N LYS A 99 3.39 3.18 -0.84
CA LYS A 99 4.00 2.34 -1.89
C LYS A 99 3.00 1.36 -2.53
N THR A 100 1.99 0.91 -1.80
CA THR A 100 0.93 0.04 -2.33
C THR A 100 -0.01 0.81 -3.25
N LYS A 101 -0.42 0.19 -4.35
CA LYS A 101 -1.39 0.77 -5.28
C LYS A 101 -2.75 0.90 -4.57
N ASP A 102 -3.37 2.06 -4.64
CA ASP A 102 -4.72 2.24 -4.06
C ASP A 102 -5.78 1.71 -5.03
N TYR A 103 -6.10 0.42 -4.91
CA TYR A 103 -7.07 -0.27 -5.79
C TYR A 103 -8.44 0.41 -5.83
N TYR A 104 -8.87 1.03 -4.73
CA TYR A 104 -10.12 1.81 -4.68
C TYR A 104 -10.05 3.03 -5.59
N LYS A 105 -8.92 3.74 -5.59
CA LYS A 105 -8.69 4.87 -6.51
C LYS A 105 -8.60 4.41 -7.96
N VAL A 106 -8.00 3.24 -8.23
CA VAL A 106 -7.94 2.66 -9.59
C VAL A 106 -9.34 2.37 -10.14
N LEU A 107 -10.23 1.79 -9.32
CA LEU A 107 -11.63 1.55 -9.71
C LEU A 107 -12.51 2.81 -9.62
N GLY A 108 -12.05 3.88 -8.97
CA GLY A 108 -12.81 5.11 -8.77
C GLY A 108 -14.00 4.93 -7.81
N VAL A 109 -13.85 4.08 -6.79
CA VAL A 109 -14.86 3.79 -5.77
C VAL A 109 -14.37 4.18 -4.38
N THR A 110 -15.29 4.38 -3.44
CA THR A 110 -14.96 4.60 -2.03
C THR A 110 -14.56 3.30 -1.36
N ARG A 111 -13.90 3.37 -0.19
CA ARG A 111 -13.53 2.17 0.58
C ARG A 111 -14.73 1.41 1.11
N ASP A 112 -15.79 2.14 1.44
CA ASP A 112 -17.09 1.59 1.85
C ASP A 112 -17.93 1.06 0.68
N ALA A 113 -17.33 0.92 -0.52
CA ALA A 113 -18.06 0.40 -1.67
C ALA A 113 -18.41 -1.08 -1.48
N ASP A 114 -19.69 -1.38 -1.64
CA ASP A 114 -20.21 -2.74 -1.72
C ASP A 114 -19.71 -3.46 -2.98
N GLU A 115 -19.72 -4.80 -2.96
CA GLU A 115 -19.35 -5.65 -4.10
C GLU A 115 -20.07 -5.25 -5.41
N ARG A 116 -21.34 -4.83 -5.31
CA ARG A 116 -22.11 -4.36 -6.47
C ARG A 116 -21.52 -3.10 -7.10
N ALA A 117 -21.06 -2.16 -6.27
CA ALA A 117 -20.43 -0.93 -6.74
C ALA A 117 -19.08 -1.20 -7.38
N ILE A 118 -18.27 -2.08 -6.75
CA ILE A 118 -16.98 -2.55 -7.27
C ILE A 118 -17.16 -3.21 -8.65
N LYS A 119 -18.10 -4.16 -8.76
CA LYS A 119 -18.42 -4.85 -10.03
C LYS A 119 -18.95 -3.92 -11.12
N LYS A 120 -19.74 -2.91 -10.74
CA LYS A 120 -20.24 -1.89 -11.67
C LYS A 120 -19.10 -1.01 -12.19
N ALA A 121 -18.21 -0.57 -11.31
CA ALA A 121 -17.04 0.23 -11.66
C ALA A 121 -16.10 -0.55 -12.60
N TYR A 122 -15.80 -1.80 -12.27
CA TYR A 122 -15.01 -2.69 -13.12
C TYR A 122 -15.59 -2.78 -14.53
N ARG A 123 -16.88 -3.12 -14.67
CA ARG A 123 -17.54 -3.21 -15.99
C ARG A 123 -17.49 -1.91 -16.79
N LYS A 124 -17.54 -0.76 -16.12
CA LYS A 124 -17.45 0.56 -16.75
C LYS A 124 -16.03 0.81 -17.28
N LEU A 125 -15.01 0.52 -16.47
CA LEU A 125 -13.61 0.74 -16.82
C LEU A 125 -13.11 -0.26 -17.87
N THR A 126 -13.50 -1.53 -17.79
CA THR A 126 -13.19 -2.52 -18.84
C THR A 126 -13.75 -2.11 -20.19
N LYS A 127 -14.98 -1.58 -20.24
CA LYS A 127 -15.53 -1.05 -21.50
C LYS A 127 -14.78 0.18 -22.00
N LEU A 128 -14.25 1.01 -21.10
CA LEU A 128 -13.52 2.22 -21.47
C LEU A 128 -12.13 1.91 -22.04
N TYR A 129 -11.44 0.94 -21.44
CA TYR A 129 -10.06 0.57 -21.77
C TYR A 129 -9.95 -0.63 -22.74
N HIS A 130 -11.07 -1.20 -23.19
CA HIS A 130 -11.07 -2.23 -24.23
C HIS A 130 -10.42 -1.68 -25.53
N PRO A 131 -9.55 -2.44 -26.23
CA PRO A 131 -8.80 -1.96 -27.40
C PRO A 131 -9.68 -1.30 -28.48
N ASP A 132 -10.89 -1.81 -28.67
CA ASP A 132 -11.91 -1.25 -29.57
C ASP A 132 -12.34 0.18 -29.18
N LYS A 133 -12.62 0.43 -27.89
CA LYS A 133 -13.04 1.75 -27.39
C LYS A 133 -11.89 2.68 -27.01
N ALA A 134 -10.73 2.13 -26.65
CA ALA A 134 -9.54 2.90 -26.34
C ALA A 134 -9.02 3.64 -27.60
N SER A 135 -9.07 2.95 -28.75
CA SER A 135 -8.75 3.55 -30.06
C SER A 135 -9.68 4.73 -30.38
N ALA A 136 -10.96 4.63 -30.02
CA ALA A 136 -11.93 5.72 -30.20
C ALA A 136 -11.72 6.90 -29.24
N ASN A 137 -10.98 6.72 -28.14
CA ASN A 137 -10.71 7.75 -27.12
C ASN A 137 -9.29 8.34 -27.21
N ASN A 138 -8.60 8.20 -28.35
CA ASN A 138 -7.23 8.67 -28.58
C ASN A 138 -6.21 8.16 -27.54
N MET A 139 -6.42 6.96 -26.99
CA MET A 139 -5.49 6.35 -26.06
C MET A 139 -4.60 5.36 -26.80
N THR A 140 -3.29 5.39 -26.53
CA THR A 140 -2.37 4.42 -27.13
C THR A 140 -2.74 3.00 -26.68
N PRO A 141 -2.51 1.96 -27.51
CA PRO A 141 -2.75 0.57 -27.12
C PRO A 141 -2.01 0.19 -25.83
N GLU A 142 -0.80 0.71 -25.64
CA GLU A 142 0.02 0.47 -24.45
C GLU A 142 -0.60 1.09 -23.18
N ASP A 143 -1.07 2.33 -23.24
CA ASP A 143 -1.72 2.98 -22.10
C ASP A 143 -3.05 2.31 -21.74
N ALA A 144 -3.79 1.87 -22.76
CA ALA A 144 -5.00 1.08 -22.59
C ALA A 144 -4.73 -0.23 -21.86
N GLN A 145 -3.68 -0.94 -22.27
CA GLN A 145 -3.28 -2.20 -21.67
C GLN A 145 -2.79 -2.01 -20.23
N LYS A 146 -1.97 -0.99 -19.95
CA LYS A 146 -1.50 -0.67 -18.58
C LYS A 146 -2.67 -0.36 -17.64
N LYS A 147 -3.61 0.49 -18.07
CA LYS A 147 -4.80 0.84 -17.26
C LYS A 147 -5.73 -0.36 -17.08
N MET A 148 -5.93 -1.16 -18.13
CA MET A 148 -6.71 -2.39 -18.04
C MET A 148 -6.11 -3.38 -17.06
N ALA A 149 -4.78 -3.57 -17.09
CA ALA A 149 -4.07 -4.43 -16.16
C ALA A 149 -4.28 -3.98 -14.70
N ALA A 150 -4.12 -2.68 -14.43
CA ALA A 150 -4.37 -2.11 -13.10
C ALA A 150 -5.83 -2.30 -12.64
N VAL A 151 -6.80 -2.14 -13.55
CA VAL A 151 -8.23 -2.35 -13.25
C VAL A 151 -8.55 -3.82 -12.95
N ASN A 152 -7.94 -4.75 -13.67
CA ASN A 152 -8.08 -6.19 -13.42
C ASN A 152 -7.47 -6.57 -12.07
N GLU A 153 -6.26 -6.11 -11.78
CA GLU A 153 -5.57 -6.31 -10.49
C GLU A 153 -6.41 -5.77 -9.32
N ALA A 154 -6.95 -4.54 -9.47
CA ALA A 154 -7.80 -3.93 -8.46
C ALA A 154 -9.11 -4.71 -8.23
N TYR A 155 -9.72 -5.22 -9.31
CA TYR A 155 -10.94 -6.01 -9.18
C TYR A 155 -10.68 -7.38 -8.55
N GLU A 156 -9.57 -8.04 -8.86
CA GLU A 156 -9.19 -9.32 -8.26
C GLU A 156 -9.07 -9.20 -6.74
N VAL A 157 -8.39 -8.17 -6.23
CA VAL A 157 -8.22 -7.95 -4.79
C VAL A 157 -9.52 -7.49 -4.11
N LEU A 158 -10.27 -6.57 -4.72
CA LEU A 158 -11.44 -5.96 -4.08
C LEU A 158 -12.74 -6.78 -4.24
N SER A 159 -12.80 -7.71 -5.17
CA SER A 159 -14.00 -8.54 -5.39
C SER A 159 -14.10 -9.73 -4.44
N ASP A 160 -12.99 -10.18 -3.86
CA ASP A 160 -12.94 -11.24 -2.86
C ASP A 160 -12.97 -10.61 -1.45
N PRO A 161 -13.94 -10.95 -0.58
CA PRO A 161 -14.02 -10.42 0.78
C PRO A 161 -12.76 -10.65 1.63
N GLU A 162 -12.10 -11.81 1.49
CA GLU A 162 -10.90 -12.15 2.26
C GLU A 162 -9.70 -11.32 1.79
N LEU A 163 -9.52 -11.19 0.47
CA LEU A 163 -8.44 -10.38 -0.09
C LEU A 163 -8.67 -8.89 0.17
N LYS A 164 -9.92 -8.42 0.09
CA LYS A 164 -10.30 -7.05 0.46
C LYS A 164 -9.97 -6.77 1.93
N GLU A 165 -10.31 -7.67 2.84
CA GLU A 165 -10.01 -7.50 4.26
C GLU A 165 -8.49 -7.52 4.54
N ARG A 166 -7.72 -8.36 3.84
CA ARG A 166 -6.25 -8.35 3.92
C ARG A 166 -5.67 -7.03 3.42
N PHE A 167 -6.13 -6.55 2.27
CA PHE A 167 -5.74 -5.27 1.71
C PHE A 167 -6.10 -4.09 2.63
N ASP A 168 -7.29 -4.12 3.24
CA ASP A 168 -7.74 -3.11 4.20
C ASP A 168 -6.91 -3.13 5.50
N ARG A 169 -6.35 -4.28 5.88
CA ARG A 169 -5.36 -4.43 6.97
C ARG A 169 -3.93 -4.02 6.58
N GLY A 170 -3.70 -3.63 5.33
CA GLY A 170 -2.40 -3.18 4.82
C GLY A 170 -1.50 -4.30 4.30
N ASP A 171 -2.06 -5.49 4.04
CA ASP A 171 -1.38 -6.60 3.37
C ASP A 171 -1.80 -6.65 1.90
N ASP A 172 -0.87 -6.40 0.97
CA ASP A 172 -1.16 -6.38 -0.46
C ASP A 172 -0.83 -7.75 -1.08
N PRO A 173 -1.84 -8.57 -1.44
CA PRO A 173 -1.61 -9.92 -1.96
C PRO A 173 -0.88 -9.94 -3.31
N ASN A 174 -0.87 -8.82 -4.04
CA ASN A 174 -0.22 -8.69 -5.35
C ASN A 174 1.12 -7.95 -5.28
N ASN A 175 1.55 -7.50 -4.09
CA ASN A 175 2.85 -6.89 -3.92
C ASN A 175 3.95 -7.95 -3.86
N SER A 176 4.77 -8.01 -4.91
CA SER A 176 5.89 -8.94 -5.06
C SER A 176 6.96 -8.82 -3.96
N GLN A 177 6.98 -7.71 -3.22
CA GLN A 177 7.90 -7.53 -2.08
C GLN A 177 7.50 -8.33 -0.82
N GLN A 178 6.24 -8.74 -0.68
CA GLN A 178 5.76 -9.56 0.46
C GLN A 178 5.82 -11.07 0.21
N GLN A 179 6.13 -11.52 -1.01
CA GLN A 179 6.28 -12.95 -1.36
C GLN A 179 7.55 -13.62 -0.81
N GLN A 180 8.38 -12.94 -0.01
CA GLN A 180 9.58 -13.54 0.60
C GLN A 180 9.37 -14.18 1.98
N GLY A 181 8.18 -14.10 2.59
CA GLY A 181 7.98 -14.49 4.00
C GLY A 181 7.18 -15.78 4.28
N ASN A 182 6.33 -16.26 3.36
CA ASN A 182 5.40 -17.36 3.64
C ASN A 182 5.39 -18.42 2.51
N PRO A 183 6.08 -19.57 2.69
CA PRO A 183 6.07 -20.68 1.73
C PRO A 183 4.72 -21.37 1.55
N PHE A 184 3.70 -21.04 2.36
CA PHE A 184 2.39 -21.70 2.33
C PHE A 184 1.27 -20.87 1.69
N GLN A 185 1.58 -19.70 1.13
CA GLN A 185 0.59 -18.90 0.41
C GLN A 185 1.11 -18.57 -0.99
N GLY A 186 1.38 -19.64 -1.74
CA GLY A 186 1.42 -19.56 -3.18
C GLY A 186 0.10 -18.95 -3.65
N SER A 187 0.22 -17.92 -4.47
CA SER A 187 -0.87 -17.42 -5.30
C SER A 187 -1.71 -18.61 -5.79
N PRO A 188 -3.03 -18.67 -5.55
CA PRO A 188 -3.87 -19.73 -6.12
C PRO A 188 -3.90 -19.64 -7.66
N PHE A 189 -3.28 -18.60 -8.23
CA PHE A 189 -3.20 -18.36 -9.66
C PHE A 189 -1.80 -17.94 -10.16
N GLY A 190 -0.74 -18.34 -9.46
CA GLY A 190 0.65 -18.17 -9.91
C GLY A 190 1.08 -19.17 -10.99
N GLY A 191 0.16 -19.59 -11.88
CA GLY A 191 0.40 -20.71 -12.80
C GLY A 191 -0.60 -20.91 -13.93
N GLN A 192 -1.43 -19.92 -14.26
CA GLN A 192 -2.28 -20.00 -15.46
C GLN A 192 -2.00 -18.84 -16.39
N GLN A 193 -1.21 -19.17 -17.42
CA GLN A 193 -1.18 -18.47 -18.70
C GLN A 193 -2.58 -18.01 -19.07
N PHE A 194 -2.81 -16.69 -19.02
CA PHE A 194 -3.82 -16.06 -19.84
C PHE A 194 -3.44 -16.31 -21.31
N MET A 195 -3.88 -17.46 -21.82
CA MET A 195 -3.84 -17.81 -23.24
C MET A 195 -4.73 -16.81 -23.98
N PHE A 196 -4.09 -15.78 -24.50
CA PHE A 196 -4.63 -14.91 -25.52
C PHE A 196 -4.84 -15.74 -26.80
N LYS A 197 -5.93 -16.50 -26.88
CA LYS A 197 -6.32 -17.21 -28.10
C LYS A 197 -7.08 -16.26 -29.01
N GLN A 198 -6.35 -15.28 -29.55
CA GLN A 198 -6.74 -14.53 -30.73
C GLN A 198 -6.47 -15.40 -31.96
N GLY A 199 -7.55 -15.78 -32.67
CA GLY A 199 -7.57 -16.04 -34.11
C GLY A 199 -6.87 -17.30 -34.63
N GLY A 200 -7.63 -18.34 -34.96
CA GLY A 200 -7.12 -19.46 -35.77
C GLY A 200 -8.08 -20.65 -35.91
N PHE A 201 -8.92 -20.60 -36.94
CA PHE A 201 -9.61 -21.68 -37.65
C PHE A 201 -10.83 -22.44 -37.04
N PRO A 202 -11.90 -22.64 -37.87
CA PRO A 202 -13.12 -23.38 -37.55
C PRO A 202 -12.94 -24.88 -37.82
N GLY A 203 -13.46 -25.75 -36.96
CA GLY A 203 -13.36 -27.20 -37.18
C GLY A 203 -13.76 -28.05 -35.99
N GLY A 204 -15.04 -28.00 -35.62
CA GLY A 204 -15.62 -28.95 -34.68
C GLY A 204 -15.86 -30.29 -35.37
N ASN A 205 -14.89 -31.20 -35.29
CA ASN A 205 -15.02 -32.59 -35.72
C ASN A 205 -15.96 -33.36 -34.76
N PHE A 206 -17.26 -33.35 -35.07
CA PHE A 206 -18.20 -34.37 -34.61
C PHE A 206 -17.80 -35.73 -35.22
N LYS A 207 -17.31 -36.65 -34.38
CA LYS A 207 -17.10 -38.06 -34.77
C LYS A 207 -18.42 -38.83 -34.63
N PHE A 208 -19.08 -39.06 -35.76
CA PHE A 208 -20.08 -40.13 -35.93
C PHE A 208 -19.38 -41.49 -35.79
N HIS A 209 -19.75 -42.29 -34.78
CA HIS A 209 -19.35 -43.70 -34.71
C HIS A 209 -20.41 -44.56 -35.39
N GLN A 210 -20.15 -44.87 -36.65
CA GLN A 210 -20.83 -45.87 -37.45
C GLN A 210 -20.44 -47.27 -36.93
N GLY A 211 -21.28 -47.88 -36.10
CA GLY A 211 -21.20 -49.28 -35.71
C GLY A 211 -22.46 -50.01 -36.20
N GLY A 212 -22.32 -50.82 -37.25
CA GLY A 212 -23.42 -51.56 -37.86
C GLY A 212 -23.70 -52.92 -37.21
N PHE A 213 -24.98 -53.31 -37.33
CA PHE A 213 -25.59 -54.66 -37.24
C PHE A 213 -25.80 -55.28 -35.85
N PRO A 214 -26.77 -56.22 -35.67
CA PRO A 214 -27.80 -56.74 -36.59
C PRO A 214 -29.24 -56.86 -36.00
N GLY A 215 -30.24 -56.90 -36.89
CA GLY A 215 -31.22 -58.01 -36.94
C GLY A 215 -32.37 -58.11 -35.91
N GLY A 216 -33.60 -58.11 -36.44
CA GLY A 216 -34.82 -58.65 -35.82
C GLY A 216 -35.88 -57.57 -35.61
N GLY A 217 -37.07 -57.57 -36.20
CA GLY A 217 -37.84 -58.63 -36.83
C GLY A 217 -39.28 -58.58 -36.29
N PHE A 218 -40.19 -57.92 -37.04
CA PHE A 218 -41.66 -58.11 -37.07
C PHE A 218 -42.49 -57.84 -35.77
N PRO A 219 -43.84 -57.92 -35.80
CA PRO A 219 -44.83 -57.29 -36.69
C PRO A 219 -46.04 -56.66 -35.96
N PHE A 220 -46.80 -55.88 -36.75
CA PHE A 220 -48.27 -55.65 -36.81
C PHE A 220 -48.66 -54.18 -36.83
#